data_AF-A0A9E6UZU9-F1
#
_entry.id   AF-A0A9E6UZU9-F1
#
_cell.length_a   1.000
_cell.length_b   1.000
_cell.length_c   1.000
_cell.angle_alpha   90.00
_cell.angle_beta   90.00
_cell.angle_gamma   90.00
#
_symmetry.space_group_name_H-M   'P 1'
#
loop_
_entity.id
_entity.type
_entity.pdbx_description
1 polymer ?
#
loop_
_entity_poly.entity_id
_entity_poly.type
_entity_poly.pdbx_seq_one_letter_code
_entity_poly.pdbx_strand_id
1 'polypeptide(L)'
;MLSIQLFNCDGCWFDFAILVNENFKEPEIIGFNFEIRFMDSNPTKFLRFDLNLPEHNNEDKGKRFHIHPGNDDFMIHASPMSPLEILHLFLYDLKIPERPRS
;
A
#
# COMPACT_ATOMS: atom_id res chain seq x y z
N MET A 1 10.27 -10.84 -5.93
CA MET A 1 9.05 -10.01 -5.76
C MET A 1 7.87 -10.94 -5.64
N LEU A 2 7.16 -10.90 -4.51
CA LEU A 2 5.90 -11.63 -4.33
C LEU A 2 4.76 -10.64 -4.58
N SER A 3 3.82 -10.99 -5.45
CA SER A 3 2.65 -10.17 -5.78
C SER A 3 1.39 -11.01 -5.67
N ILE A 4 0.36 -10.46 -5.03
CA ILE A 4 -0.96 -11.05 -4.88
C ILE A 4 -2.00 -9.99 -5.24
N GLN A 5 -2.97 -10.35 -6.07
CA GLN A 5 -4.13 -9.53 -6.35
C GLN A 5 -5.36 -10.19 -5.71
N LEU A 6 -6.11 -9.42 -4.93
CA LEU A 6 -7.33 -9.85 -4.26
C LEU A 6 -8.49 -8.95 -4.68
N PHE A 7 -9.69 -9.52 -4.69
CA PHE A 7 -10.94 -8.79 -4.91
C PHE A 7 -11.82 -9.01 -3.69
N ASN A 8 -12.30 -7.93 -3.05
CA ASN A 8 -13.18 -8.07 -1.89
C ASN A 8 -14.66 -8.04 -2.30
N CYS A 9 -15.54 -8.43 -1.37
CA CYS A 9 -16.98 -8.45 -1.58
C CYS A 9 -17.62 -7.06 -1.79
N ASP A 10 -16.91 -5.99 -1.45
CA ASP A 10 -17.36 -4.60 -1.61
C ASP A 10 -17.02 -4.03 -3.00
N GLY A 11 -16.40 -4.84 -3.86
CA GLY A 11 -16.08 -4.49 -5.24
C GLY A 11 -14.76 -3.72 -5.41
N CYS A 12 -13.92 -3.67 -4.37
CA CYS A 12 -12.59 -3.07 -4.46
C CYS A 12 -11.55 -4.09 -4.92
N TRP A 13 -10.56 -3.60 -5.66
CA TRP A 13 -9.38 -4.36 -6.05
C TRP A 13 -8.22 -4.03 -5.13
N PHE A 14 -7.49 -5.06 -4.71
CA PHE A 14 -6.34 -4.94 -3.83
C PHE A 14 -5.14 -5.57 -4.52
N ASP A 15 -4.11 -4.77 -4.75
CA ASP A 15 -2.81 -5.25 -5.19
C ASP A 15 -1.84 -5.18 -4.02
N PHE A 16 -1.20 -6.31 -3.74
CA PHE A 16 -0.22 -6.44 -2.69
C PHE A 16 1.10 -6.95 -3.26
N ALA A 17 2.15 -6.14 -3.23
CA ALA A 17 3.48 -6.55 -3.65
C ALA A 17 4.52 -6.26 -2.57
N ILE A 18 5.32 -7.28 -2.22
CA ILE A 18 6.49 -7.13 -1.34
C ILE A 18 7.77 -7.56 -2.05
N LEU A 19 8.85 -6.86 -1.73
CA LEU A 19 10.19 -7.27 -2.06
C LEU A 19 10.95 -7.59 -0.78
N VAL A 20 11.53 -8.78 -0.78
CA VAL A 20 12.29 -9.35 0.34
C VAL A 20 13.73 -9.55 -0.10
N ASN A 21 14.67 -9.18 0.76
CA ASN A 21 16.07 -9.55 0.64
C ASN A 21 16.32 -10.85 1.41
N GLU A 22 16.66 -11.91 0.68
CA GLU A 22 16.88 -13.25 1.23
C GLU A 22 18.36 -13.53 1.55
N ASN A 23 19.26 -12.57 1.32
CA ASN A 23 20.69 -12.75 1.55
C ASN A 23 21.08 -12.73 3.04
N PHE A 24 20.16 -12.33 3.92
CA PHE A 24 20.36 -12.32 5.37
C PHE A 24 19.81 -13.60 6.02
N LYS A 25 20.29 -13.90 7.23
CA LYS A 25 19.82 -15.05 8.03
C LYS A 25 18.30 -14.99 8.29
N GLU A 26 17.77 -13.78 8.45
CA GLU A 26 16.35 -13.48 8.54
C GLU A 26 15.96 -12.64 7.33
N PRO A 27 14.97 -13.05 6.51
CA PRO A 27 14.56 -12.28 5.35
C PRO A 27 14.03 -10.90 5.74
N GLU A 28 14.49 -9.85 5.05
CA GLU A 28 14.11 -8.46 5.34
C GLU A 28 13.23 -7.90 4.22
N ILE A 29 12.14 -7.22 4.58
CA ILE A 29 11.33 -6.48 3.60
C ILE A 29 12.04 -5.18 3.26
N ILE A 30 12.52 -5.08 2.02
CA ILE A 30 13.27 -3.93 1.52
C ILE A 30 12.44 -2.97 0.67
N GLY A 31 11.23 -3.39 0.27
CA GLY A 31 10.28 -2.53 -0.43
C GLY A 31 8.92 -3.19 -0.54
N PHE A 32 7.89 -2.38 -0.81
CA PHE A 32 6.55 -2.86 -1.10
C PHE A 32 5.72 -1.82 -1.85
N ASN A 33 4.64 -2.28 -2.46
CA ASN A 33 3.61 -1.46 -3.09
C ASN A 33 2.26 -2.11 -2.78
N PHE A 34 1.41 -1.39 -2.04
CA PHE A 34 0.07 -1.83 -1.69
C PHE A 34 -0.94 -0.83 -2.24
N GLU A 35 -1.83 -1.26 -3.12
CA GLU A 35 -2.84 -0.41 -3.74
C GLU A 35 -4.23 -0.97 -3.51
N ILE A 36 -5.14 -0.14 -3.03
CA ILE A 36 -6.58 -0.40 -3.13
C ILE A 36 -7.17 0.51 -4.19
N ARG A 37 -7.88 -0.07 -5.16
CA ARG A 37 -8.71 0.67 -6.11
C ARG A 37 -10.16 0.57 -5.68
N PHE A 38 -10.75 1.72 -5.41
CA PHE A 38 -12.16 1.86 -5.06
C PHE A 38 -13.04 1.82 -6.32
N MET A 39 -14.34 1.61 -6.11
CA MET A 39 -15.34 1.76 -7.16
C MET A 39 -15.37 3.19 -7.73
N ASP A 40 -15.79 3.35 -8.98
CA ASP A 40 -15.84 4.64 -9.70
C ASP A 40 -16.60 5.76 -8.98
N SER A 41 -17.52 5.42 -8.07
CA SER A 41 -18.27 6.38 -7.26
C SER A 41 -17.45 7.02 -6.13
N ASN A 42 -16.28 6.49 -5.80
CA ASN A 42 -15.42 7.04 -4.75
C ASN A 42 -14.53 8.16 -5.32
N PRO A 43 -14.56 9.38 -4.76
CA PRO A 43 -13.80 10.52 -5.29
C PRO A 43 -12.28 10.31 -5.24
N THR A 44 -11.77 9.54 -4.28
CA THR A 44 -10.33 9.28 -4.12
C THR A 44 -9.80 8.31 -5.18
N LYS A 45 -10.66 7.46 -5.75
CA LYS A 45 -10.38 6.41 -6.76
C LYS A 45 -9.44 5.30 -6.30
N PHE A 46 -8.32 5.62 -5.64
CA PHE A 46 -7.41 4.64 -5.08
C PHE A 46 -6.68 5.15 -3.84
N LEU A 47 -6.14 4.25 -3.03
CA LEU A 47 -5.19 4.57 -1.96
C LEU A 47 -3.99 3.65 -2.11
N ARG A 48 -2.78 4.22 -2.16
CA ARG A 48 -1.55 3.45 -2.31
C ARG A 48 -0.54 3.76 -1.20
N PHE A 49 0.14 2.73 -0.73
CA PHE A 49 1.28 2.81 0.18
C PHE A 49 2.50 2.20 -0.51
N ASP A 50 3.55 3.01 -0.68
CA ASP A 50 4.79 2.56 -1.30
C ASP A 50 5.94 2.68 -0.32
N LEU A 51 6.77 1.63 -0.26
CA LEU A 51 8.10 1.70 0.32
C LEU A 51 9.12 1.46 -0.80
N ASN A 52 9.82 2.52 -1.19
CA ASN A 52 10.86 2.47 -2.20
C ASN A 52 12.08 1.67 -1.71
N LEU A 53 12.78 1.06 -2.67
CA LEU A 53 13.99 0.28 -2.41
C LEU A 53 15.10 1.13 -1.75
N PRO A 54 16.03 0.48 -1.03
CA PRO A 54 17.31 1.11 -0.66
C PRO A 54 18.01 1.62 -1.94
N GLU A 55 18.86 2.63 -1.81
CA GLU A 55 19.66 3.23 -2.91
C GLU A 55 18.87 4.01 -3.99
N HIS A 56 17.55 4.11 -3.91
CA HIS A 56 16.76 4.98 -4.79
C HIS A 56 16.71 6.43 -4.26
N ASN A 57 17.62 7.29 -4.76
CA ASN A 57 17.59 8.77 -4.86
C ASN A 57 17.07 9.66 -3.68
N ASN A 58 16.74 9.10 -2.52
CA ASN A 58 16.13 9.78 -1.36
C ASN A 58 16.64 9.24 -0.01
N GLU A 59 17.65 8.37 -0.03
CA GLU A 59 18.21 7.71 1.15
C GLU A 59 18.74 8.75 2.15
N ASP A 60 19.47 9.76 1.65
CA ASP A 60 20.01 10.88 2.42
C ASP A 60 18.93 11.76 3.10
N LYS A 61 17.66 11.61 2.68
CA LYS A 61 16.52 12.37 3.20
C LYS A 61 15.57 11.50 4.03
N GLY A 62 15.80 10.19 4.09
CA GLY A 62 14.90 9.21 4.71
C GLY A 62 13.53 9.08 4.05
N LYS A 63 13.24 9.77 2.94
CA LYS A 63 11.90 9.81 2.33
C LYS A 63 11.69 8.63 1.39
N ARG A 64 11.52 7.45 1.97
CA ARG A 64 11.31 6.20 1.22
C ARG A 64 9.86 5.74 1.20
N PHE A 65 9.04 6.23 2.12
CA PHE A 65 7.64 5.84 2.20
C PHE A 65 6.72 6.94 1.67
N HIS A 66 5.79 6.53 0.82
CA HIS A 66 4.84 7.41 0.15
C HIS A 66 3.41 6.93 0.41
N ILE A 67 2.50 7.89 0.58
CA ILE A 67 1.06 7.65 0.63
C ILE A 67 0.40 8.41 -0.51
N HIS A 68 -0.35 7.71 -1.35
CA HIS A 68 -1.10 8.29 -2.46
C HIS A 68 -2.61 8.09 -2.27
N PRO A 69 -3.33 9.04 -1.66
CA PRO A 69 -4.78 9.10 -1.76
C PRO A 69 -5.15 9.71 -3.12
N GLY A 70 -5.49 8.87 -4.08
CA GLY A 70 -5.63 9.29 -5.47
C GLY A 70 -4.30 9.83 -6.01
N ASN A 71 -4.35 10.95 -6.72
CA ASN A 71 -3.16 11.50 -7.39
C ASN A 71 -2.22 12.31 -6.48
N ASP A 72 -2.57 12.47 -5.19
CA ASP A 72 -1.69 13.16 -4.24
C ASP A 72 -0.46 12.29 -3.91
N ASP A 73 0.63 12.92 -3.47
CA ASP A 73 1.88 12.23 -3.08
C ASP A 73 2.41 12.78 -1.76
N PHE A 74 2.14 12.05 -0.68
CA PHE A 74 2.62 12.39 0.66
C PHE A 74 3.85 11.56 1.00
N MET A 75 5.01 12.21 0.97
CA MET A 75 6.27 11.60 1.37
C MET A 75 6.51 11.72 2.88
N ILE A 76 6.86 10.60 3.52
CA ILE A 76 7.24 10.55 4.92
C ILE A 76 8.57 9.83 5.13
N HIS A 77 9.24 10.19 6.24
CA HIS A 77 10.62 9.78 6.53
C HIS A 77 10.80 8.32 6.96
N ALA A 78 9.70 7.64 7.30
CA ALA A 78 9.70 6.23 7.65
C ALA A 78 8.30 5.69 7.41
N SER A 79 8.19 4.38 7.17
CA SER A 79 6.88 3.73 7.16
C SER A 79 6.30 3.76 8.57
N PRO A 80 5.14 4.39 8.81
CA PRO A 80 4.49 4.42 10.11
C PRO A 80 3.78 3.10 10.42
N MET A 81 3.65 2.23 9.42
CA MET A 81 2.95 0.95 9.49
C MET A 81 3.79 -0.16 8.86
N SER A 82 3.77 -1.34 9.46
CA SER A 82 4.27 -2.56 8.85
C SER A 82 3.37 -3.03 7.71
N PRO A 83 3.88 -3.88 6.80
CA PRO A 83 3.06 -4.50 5.76
C PRO A 83 1.81 -5.22 6.27
N LEU A 84 1.89 -5.85 7.44
CA LEU A 84 0.76 -6.54 8.05
C LEU A 84 -0.29 -5.57 8.57
N GLU A 85 0.12 -4.42 9.13
CA GLU A 85 -0.81 -3.37 9.56
C GLU A 85 -1.52 -2.72 8.37
N ILE A 86 -0.80 -2.50 7.25
CA ILE A 86 -1.43 -1.97 6.03
C ILE A 86 -2.44 -2.98 5.46
N LEU A 87 -2.08 -4.28 5.45
CA LEU A 87 -3.00 -5.33 5.03
C LEU A 87 -4.22 -5.42 5.95
N HIS A 88 -4.03 -5.32 7.27
CA HIS A 88 -5.14 -5.30 8.23
C HIS A 88 -6.08 -4.12 7.96
N LEU A 89 -5.52 -2.92 7.74
CA LEU A 89 -6.29 -1.71 7.43
C LEU A 89 -7.15 -1.91 6.17
N PHE A 90 -6.59 -2.55 5.14
CA PHE A 90 -7.30 -2.87 3.89
C PHE A 90 -8.40 -3.92 4.05
N LEU A 91 -8.19 -4.92 4.91
CA LEU A 91 -9.15 -6.00 5.09
C LEU A 91 -10.30 -5.65 6.04
N TYR A 92 -10.06 -4.78 7.04
CA TYR A 92 -10.98 -4.61 8.17
C TYR A 92 -11.36 -3.16 8.48
N ASP A 93 -10.45 -2.19 8.30
CA ASP A 93 -10.64 -0.87 8.90
C ASP A 93 -11.04 0.23 7.90
N LEU A 94 -10.77 0.03 6.60
CA LEU A 94 -11.31 0.91 5.56
C LEU A 94 -12.81 0.69 5.43
N LYS A 95 -13.59 1.54 6.10
CA LYS A 95 -15.03 1.68 5.86
C LYS A 95 -15.26 2.16 4.42
N ILE A 96 -15.40 1.22 3.50
CA ILE A 96 -15.89 1.51 2.16
C ILE A 96 -17.35 1.94 2.33
N PRO A 97 -17.77 3.13 1.82
CA PRO A 97 -19.14 3.58 1.97
C PRO A 97 -20.11 2.51 1.46
N GLU A 98 -21.13 2.17 2.25
CA GLU A 98 -22.15 1.23 1.80
C GLU A 98 -22.72 1.70 0.45
N ARG A 99 -22.77 0.78 -0.52
CA ARG A 99 -23.44 1.03 -1.79
C ARG A 99 -24.87 1.48 -1.49
N PRO A 100 -25.34 2.64 -2.01
CA PRO A 100 -26.73 3.03 -1.83
C PRO A 100 -27.62 1.88 -2.31
N ARG A 101 -28.53 1.40 -1.44
CA ARG A 101 -29.53 0.43 -1.87
C ARG A 101 -30.41 1.12 -2.91
N SER A 102 -30.28 0.69 -4.16
CA SER A 102 -31.17 1.05 -5.27
C SER A 102 -32.57 0.55 -5.04
#